data_AF-A0A1A8BCI6-F1
#
_entry.id   AF-A0A1A8BCI6-F1
#
_cell.length_a   1.000
_cell.length_b   1.000
_cell.length_c   1.000
_cell.angle_alpha   90.00
_cell.angle_beta   90.00
_cell.angle_gamma   90.00
#
_symmetry.space_group_name_H-M   'P 1'
#
loop_
_entity.id
_entity.type
_entity.pdbx_description
1 polymer ?
#
loop_
_entity_poly.entity_id
_entity_poly.type
_entity_poly.pdbx_seq_one_letter_code
_entity_poly.pdbx_strand_id
1 'polypeptide(L)'
;CPINFSGPLCQTRLWCAEQPCFQGSRCVELKDGYECLTDALFQDNSLQYSANSSLLDPVTNITMAVRTRDENGILLSASGKAGIFCLGILNSSLLIKLDSGPGEELLAFTSDRTISDGAWHQIQLSMVDLAVSVSRWRLTVDG
;
A
#
# COMPACT_ATOMS: atom_id res chain seq x y z
N CYS A 1 -20.74 -27.60 2.71
CA CYS A 1 -20.45 -26.60 1.67
C CYS A 1 -19.32 -27.11 0.80
N PRO A 2 -19.17 -26.64 -0.45
CA PRO A 2 -17.92 -26.80 -1.21
C PRO A 2 -16.71 -26.32 -0.38
N ILE A 3 -15.50 -26.81 -0.69
CA ILE A 3 -14.30 -26.55 0.12
C ILE A 3 -13.96 -25.06 0.28
N ASN A 4 -14.39 -24.23 -0.67
CA ASN A 4 -14.19 -22.79 -0.71
C ASN A 4 -15.36 -21.97 -0.13
N PHE A 5 -16.27 -22.58 0.63
CA PHE A 5 -17.39 -21.88 1.27
C PHE A 5 -17.66 -22.35 2.70
N SER A 6 -18.18 -21.45 3.54
CA SER A 6 -18.59 -21.70 4.93
C SER A 6 -19.89 -20.96 5.30
N GLY A 7 -20.38 -21.21 6.53
CA GLY A 7 -21.60 -20.64 7.08
C GLY A 7 -22.83 -21.56 6.95
N PRO A 8 -23.94 -21.23 7.64
CA PRO A 8 -25.13 -22.08 7.69
C PRO A 8 -25.76 -22.35 6.32
N LEU A 9 -25.63 -21.40 5.38
CA LEU A 9 -26.15 -21.50 4.02
C LEU A 9 -25.02 -21.55 2.97
N CYS A 10 -23.77 -21.81 3.38
CA CYS A 10 -22.61 -21.78 2.49
C CYS A 10 -22.40 -20.44 1.77
N GLN A 11 -22.81 -19.34 2.39
CA GLN A 11 -22.79 -18.02 1.78
C GLN A 11 -21.44 -17.30 1.93
N THR A 12 -20.56 -17.76 2.83
CA THR A 12 -19.28 -17.11 3.10
C THR A 12 -18.20 -17.74 2.26
N ARG A 13 -17.60 -17.01 1.32
CA ARG A 13 -16.46 -17.51 0.53
C ARG A 13 -15.23 -17.63 1.43
N LEU A 14 -14.46 -18.71 1.24
CA LEU A 14 -13.16 -18.94 1.88
C LEU A 14 -12.06 -18.76 0.83
N TRP A 15 -11.36 -17.64 0.89
CA TRP A 15 -10.34 -17.25 -0.07
C TRP A 15 -9.04 -18.05 0.10
N CYS A 16 -8.66 -18.36 1.34
CA CYS A 16 -7.45 -19.09 1.65
C CYS A 16 -7.50 -20.57 1.28
N ALA A 17 -8.70 -21.13 1.06
CA ALA A 17 -8.87 -22.50 0.58
C ALA A 17 -8.28 -22.72 -0.81
N GLU A 18 -8.19 -21.67 -1.63
CA GLU A 18 -7.58 -21.70 -2.96
C GLU A 18 -6.04 -21.58 -2.93
N GLN A 19 -5.45 -21.46 -1.72
CA GLN A 19 -4.01 -21.25 -1.50
C GLN A 19 -3.43 -20.09 -2.34
N PRO A 20 -4.01 -18.87 -2.25
CA PRO A 20 -3.62 -17.76 -3.11
C PRO A 20 -2.30 -17.09 -2.71
N CYS A 21 -1.77 -17.43 -1.53
CA CYS A 21 -0.54 -16.86 -1.00
C CYS A 21 0.70 -17.64 -1.47
N PHE A 22 1.84 -16.95 -1.58
CA PHE A 22 3.12 -17.58 -1.96
C PHE A 22 3.65 -18.51 -0.86
N GLN A 23 4.50 -19.46 -1.24
CA GLN A 23 5.08 -20.42 -0.29
C GLN A 23 5.82 -19.72 0.86
N GLY A 24 5.54 -20.16 2.08
CA GLY A 24 6.14 -19.61 3.31
C GLY A 24 5.33 -18.51 3.99
N SER A 25 4.28 -17.99 3.35
CA SER A 25 3.38 -17.01 3.96
C SER A 25 2.13 -17.65 4.56
N ARG A 26 1.57 -17.03 5.61
CA ARG A 26 0.33 -17.41 6.29
C ARG A 26 -0.84 -16.64 5.72
N CYS A 27 -1.79 -17.35 5.11
CA CYS A 27 -3.04 -16.75 4.63
C CYS A 27 -4.01 -16.49 5.79
N VAL A 28 -4.68 -15.34 5.78
CA VAL A 28 -5.72 -14.93 6.72
C VAL A 28 -6.99 -14.59 5.95
N GLU A 29 -8.10 -15.22 6.32
CA GLU A 29 -9.43 -14.92 5.75
C GLU A 29 -9.92 -13.54 6.23
N LEU A 30 -10.37 -12.73 5.28
CA LEU A 30 -11.04 -11.45 5.54
C LEU A 30 -12.48 -11.53 5.02
N LYS A 31 -13.33 -10.61 5.49
CA LYS A 31 -14.74 -10.54 5.07
C LYS A 31 -14.88 -10.42 3.55
N ASP A 32 -14.02 -9.62 2.93
CA ASP A 32 -14.07 -9.28 1.50
C ASP A 32 -12.77 -9.68 0.76
N GLY A 33 -11.98 -10.61 1.30
CA GLY A 33 -10.72 -11.03 0.66
C GLY A 33 -9.82 -11.89 1.54
N TYR A 34 -8.51 -11.83 1.28
CA TYR A 34 -7.48 -12.51 2.07
C TYR A 34 -6.26 -11.61 2.26
N GLU A 35 -5.46 -11.91 3.30
CA GLU A 35 -4.16 -11.30 3.55
C GLU A 35 -3.07 -12.37 3.66
N CYS A 36 -1.89 -12.13 3.07
CA CYS A 36 -0.74 -13.03 3.17
C CYS A 36 0.32 -12.43 4.09
N LEU A 37 0.55 -13.06 5.23
CA LEU A 37 1.50 -12.60 6.25
C LEU A 37 2.81 -13.38 6.15
N THR A 38 3.93 -12.68 6.05
CA THR A 38 5.26 -13.28 6.15
C THR A 38 6.21 -12.31 6.84
N ASP A 39 7.20 -12.84 7.56
CA ASP A 39 8.38 -12.05 7.89
C ASP A 39 9.23 -11.93 6.62
N ALA A 40 9.68 -10.72 6.32
CA ALA A 40 10.53 -10.46 5.16
C ALA A 40 11.80 -9.73 5.60
N LEU A 41 12.95 -10.29 5.19
CA LEU A 41 14.24 -9.61 5.21
C LEU A 41 14.57 -9.25 3.76
N PHE A 42 14.63 -7.95 3.48
CA PHE A 42 14.95 -7.45 2.13
C PHE A 42 16.46 -7.22 2.03
N GLN A 43 17.18 -8.15 1.40
CA GLN A 43 18.56 -7.94 0.93
C GLN A 43 18.51 -7.81 -0.59
N ASP A 44 18.62 -6.57 -1.08
CA ASP A 44 18.59 -6.22 -2.52
C ASP A 44 17.35 -6.69 -3.29
N ASN A 45 16.23 -6.91 -2.59
CA ASN A 45 14.95 -7.29 -3.14
C ASN A 45 13.83 -6.37 -2.63
N SER A 46 12.69 -6.37 -3.31
CA SER A 46 11.50 -5.65 -2.88
C SER A 46 10.31 -6.59 -2.76
N LEU A 47 9.37 -6.27 -1.87
CA LEU A 47 8.07 -6.93 -1.85
C LEU A 47 7.26 -6.45 -3.05
N GLN A 48 6.85 -7.38 -3.90
CA GLN A 48 6.01 -7.07 -5.05
C GLN A 48 4.61 -7.64 -4.85
N TYR A 49 3.60 -6.81 -5.07
CA TYR A 49 2.19 -7.19 -5.10
C TYR A 49 1.60 -6.84 -6.47
N SER A 50 0.80 -7.76 -7.03
CA SER A 50 0.00 -7.50 -8.23
C SER A 50 -1.46 -7.77 -7.94
N ALA A 51 -2.29 -6.75 -8.10
CA ALA A 51 -3.73 -6.87 -7.95
C ALA A 51 -4.38 -7.70 -9.09
N ASN A 52 -3.77 -7.81 -10.27
CA ASN A 52 -4.35 -8.51 -11.42
C ASN A 52 -5.81 -8.10 -11.73
N SER A 53 -6.11 -6.80 -11.64
CA SER A 53 -7.46 -6.22 -11.82
C SER A 53 -8.47 -6.57 -10.72
N SER A 54 -8.04 -7.06 -9.56
CA SER A 54 -8.92 -7.30 -8.41
C SER A 54 -9.40 -6.01 -7.72
N LEU A 55 -8.70 -4.89 -7.92
CA LEU A 55 -9.08 -3.59 -7.39
C LEU A 55 -10.27 -3.03 -8.18
N LEU A 56 -11.45 -3.04 -7.55
CA LEU A 56 -12.68 -2.47 -8.10
C LEU A 56 -12.76 -0.95 -7.87
N ASP A 57 -12.19 -0.49 -6.75
CA ASP A 57 -12.14 0.90 -6.34
C ASP A 57 -10.68 1.41 -6.32
N PRO A 58 -10.45 2.73 -6.53
CA PRO A 58 -9.13 3.30 -6.43
C PRO A 58 -8.58 3.23 -5.01
N VAL A 59 -7.25 3.12 -4.88
CA VAL A 59 -6.57 3.21 -3.58
C VAL A 59 -6.61 4.66 -3.10
N THR A 60 -7.27 4.92 -1.97
CA THR A 60 -7.47 6.26 -1.41
C THR A 60 -6.74 6.49 -0.09
N ASN A 61 -6.19 5.44 0.52
CA ASN A 61 -5.49 5.50 1.80
C ASN A 61 -4.31 4.52 1.81
N ILE A 62 -3.15 5.01 2.22
CA ILE A 62 -1.89 4.25 2.35
C ILE A 62 -1.32 4.54 3.73
N THR A 63 -1.08 3.50 4.52
CA THR A 63 -0.49 3.62 5.85
C THR A 63 0.73 2.71 5.97
N MET A 64 1.80 3.18 6.61
CA MET A 64 2.97 2.37 6.91
C MET A 64 3.69 2.83 8.16
N ALA A 65 4.33 1.89 8.86
CA ALA A 65 5.28 2.18 9.93
C ALA A 65 6.70 2.00 9.40
N VAL A 66 7.57 3.00 9.57
CA VAL A 66 8.96 2.93 9.10
C VAL A 66 9.92 3.37 10.20
N ARG A 67 11.08 2.72 10.27
CA ARG A 67 12.25 3.21 11.01
C ARG A 67 13.45 3.12 10.09
N THR A 68 14.26 4.17 10.03
CA THR A 68 15.46 4.17 9.18
C THR A 68 16.48 5.20 9.66
N ARG A 69 17.74 5.01 9.27
CA ARG A 69 18.79 6.03 9.35
C ARG A 69 19.30 6.44 7.97
N ASP A 70 18.78 5.81 6.91
CA ASP A 70 19.12 6.15 5.55
C ASP A 70 18.39 7.44 5.18
N GLU A 71 19.15 8.43 4.71
CA GLU A 71 18.60 9.74 4.34
C GLU A 71 17.91 9.72 2.98
N ASN A 72 18.14 8.68 2.18
CA ASN A 72 17.62 8.54 0.82
C ASN A 72 17.20 7.09 0.57
N GLY A 73 16.05 6.89 -0.08
CA GLY A 73 15.56 5.55 -0.40
C GLY A 73 14.14 5.55 -0.97
N ILE A 74 13.69 4.40 -1.47
CA ILE A 74 12.31 4.20 -1.92
C ILE A 74 11.60 3.34 -0.89
N LEU A 75 10.42 3.77 -0.43
CA LEU A 75 9.59 3.02 0.52
C LEU A 75 8.49 2.25 -0.22
N LEU A 76 7.83 2.90 -1.18
CA LEU A 76 6.77 2.29 -1.98
C LEU A 76 6.77 2.89 -3.38
N SER A 77 6.76 2.03 -4.37
CA SER A 77 6.52 2.39 -5.77
C SER A 77 5.37 1.55 -6.29
N ALA A 78 4.42 2.18 -6.98
CA ALA A 78 3.30 1.52 -7.60
C ALA A 78 3.11 2.05 -9.02
N SER A 79 2.82 1.15 -9.95
CA SER A 79 2.52 1.49 -11.34
C SER A 79 1.24 0.79 -11.78
N GLY A 80 0.44 1.51 -12.54
CA GLY A 80 -0.80 1.02 -13.15
C GLY A 80 -0.78 1.16 -14.67
N LYS A 81 -1.93 0.99 -15.30
CA LYS A 81 -2.07 1.15 -16.76
C LYS A 81 -1.80 2.59 -17.24
N ALA A 82 -2.09 3.58 -16.41
CA ALA A 82 -2.05 4.99 -16.79
C ALA A 82 -1.19 5.88 -15.89
N GLY A 83 -0.81 5.41 -14.69
CA GLY A 83 -0.18 6.27 -13.68
C GLY A 83 0.92 5.58 -12.88
N ILE A 84 1.73 6.41 -12.21
CA ILE A 84 2.86 6.01 -11.37
C ILE A 84 2.75 6.75 -10.04
N PHE A 85 2.97 6.02 -8.96
CA PHE A 85 3.06 6.54 -7.61
C PHE A 85 4.42 6.17 -7.01
N CYS A 86 5.05 7.12 -6.32
CA CYS A 86 6.29 6.90 -5.58
C CYS A 86 6.23 7.62 -4.23
N LEU A 87 6.50 6.88 -3.17
CA LEU A 87 6.79 7.37 -1.82
C LEU A 87 8.22 6.97 -1.49
N GLY A 88 9.07 7.95 -1.24
CA GLY A 88 10.47 7.74 -0.90
C GLY A 88 10.95 8.71 0.18
N ILE A 89 12.23 8.59 0.50
CA ILE A 89 12.95 9.47 1.40
C ILE A 89 13.99 10.21 0.55
N LEU A 90 14.05 11.53 0.71
CA LEU A 90 15.02 12.39 0.06
C LEU A 90 15.52 13.40 1.09
N ASN A 91 16.82 13.38 1.39
CA ASN A 91 17.45 14.20 2.43
C ASN A 91 16.68 14.16 3.76
N SER A 92 16.41 12.94 4.24
CA SER A 92 15.68 12.63 5.49
C SER A 92 14.19 12.99 5.52
N SER A 93 13.65 13.64 4.49
CA SER A 93 12.21 13.97 4.39
C SER A 93 11.49 12.99 3.47
N LEU A 94 10.21 12.74 3.73
CA LEU A 94 9.38 11.98 2.79
C LEU A 94 9.14 12.81 1.53
N LEU A 95 9.21 12.16 0.38
CA LEU A 95 8.86 12.71 -0.91
C LEU A 95 7.79 11.83 -1.56
N ILE A 96 6.68 12.46 -1.93
CA ILE A 96 5.57 11.82 -2.63
C ILE A 96 5.56 12.37 -4.06
N LYS A 97 5.43 11.47 -5.03
CA LYS A 97 5.14 11.79 -6.43
C LYS A 97 3.98 10.93 -6.92
N LEU A 98 2.97 11.55 -7.49
CA LEU A 98 1.82 10.88 -8.07
C LEU A 98 1.55 11.45 -9.46
N ASP A 99 1.63 10.58 -10.46
CA ASP A 99 1.24 10.82 -11.84
C ASP A 99 0.00 9.98 -12.13
N SER A 100 -1.13 10.63 -12.39
CA SER A 100 -2.40 9.98 -12.71
C SER A 100 -2.58 9.68 -14.20
N GLY A 101 -1.63 10.10 -15.04
CA GLY A 101 -1.58 9.79 -16.46
C GLY A 101 -1.79 10.99 -17.39
N PRO A 102 -1.98 10.75 -18.69
CA PRO A 102 -1.98 11.80 -19.70
C PRO A 102 -3.08 12.84 -19.45
N GLY A 103 -2.68 14.11 -19.37
CA GLY A 103 -3.60 15.23 -19.17
C GLY A 103 -3.80 15.63 -17.70
N GLU A 104 -3.29 14.84 -16.76
CA GLU A 104 -3.28 15.17 -15.33
C GLU A 104 -1.95 15.84 -14.93
N GLU A 105 -1.99 16.70 -13.91
CA GLU A 105 -0.79 17.35 -13.38
C GLU A 105 -0.02 16.40 -12.44
N LEU A 106 1.32 16.38 -12.55
CA LEU A 106 2.17 15.66 -11.61
C LEU A 106 2.04 16.29 -10.21
N LEU A 107 1.52 15.53 -9.27
CA LEU A 107 1.48 15.92 -7.87
C LEU A 107 2.81 15.54 -7.20
N ALA A 108 3.49 16.50 -6.60
CA ALA A 108 4.70 16.27 -5.82
C ALA A 108 4.74 17.15 -4.57
N PHE A 109 4.99 16.55 -3.41
CA PHE A 109 5.10 17.26 -2.14
C PHE A 109 5.95 16.45 -1.14
N THR A 110 6.43 17.14 -0.09
CA THR A 110 7.29 16.55 0.94
C THR A 110 6.62 16.59 2.31
N SER A 111 7.12 15.77 3.24
CA SER A 111 6.82 15.97 4.65
C SER A 111 7.38 17.29 5.17
N ASP A 112 6.77 17.79 6.24
CA ASP A 112 7.22 18.93 7.04
C ASP A 112 8.25 18.54 8.10
N ARG A 113 8.48 17.23 8.28
CA ARG A 113 9.43 16.67 9.24
C ARG A 113 10.36 15.64 8.61
N THR A 114 11.50 15.43 9.26
CA THR A 114 12.45 14.36 8.93
C THR A 114 12.08 13.06 9.63
N ILE A 115 12.45 11.92 9.03
CA ILE A 115 12.11 10.57 9.53
C ILE A 115 13.30 9.59 9.66
N SER A 116 14.52 10.05 9.34
CA SER A 116 15.73 9.22 9.31
C SER A 116 16.52 9.23 10.64
N ASP A 117 15.85 9.42 11.78
CA ASP A 117 16.46 9.53 13.12
C ASP A 117 16.68 8.17 13.83
N GLY A 118 16.24 7.08 13.20
CA GLY A 118 16.29 5.72 13.73
C GLY A 118 15.15 5.37 14.70
N ALA A 119 14.20 6.27 14.95
CA ALA A 119 12.95 5.99 15.64
C ALA A 119 11.88 5.43 14.69
N TRP A 120 10.80 4.90 15.25
CA TRP A 120 9.63 4.49 14.47
C TRP A 120 8.74 5.69 14.18
N HIS A 121 8.34 5.82 12.92
CA HIS A 121 7.36 6.79 12.46
C HIS A 121 6.15 6.11 11.84
N GLN A 122 4.96 6.62 12.11
CA GLN A 122 3.71 6.23 11.46
C GLN A 122 3.42 7.19 10.32
N ILE A 123 3.37 6.70 9.09
CA ILE A 123 3.08 7.49 7.89
C ILE A 123 1.67 7.16 7.43
N GLN A 124 0.86 8.18 7.20
CA GLN A 124 -0.44 8.05 6.57
C GLN A 124 -0.59 9.03 5.41
N LEU A 125 -0.99 8.50 4.26
CA LEU A 125 -1.28 9.26 3.06
C LEU A 125 -2.72 8.96 2.64
N SER A 126 -3.55 9.98 2.55
CA SER A 126 -4.98 9.82 2.23
C SER A 126 -5.50 10.90 1.29
N MET A 127 -6.50 10.55 0.47
CA MET A 127 -7.29 11.55 -0.25
C MET A 127 -8.11 12.37 0.73
N VAL A 128 -8.17 13.69 0.51
CA VAL A 128 -8.96 14.62 1.34
C VAL A 128 -10.46 14.50 1.08
N ASP A 129 -10.86 14.30 -0.18
CA ASP A 129 -12.26 14.12 -0.58
C ASP A 129 -12.41 12.79 -1.31
N LEU A 130 -13.18 11.88 -0.71
CA LEU A 130 -13.43 10.53 -1.24
C LEU A 130 -14.58 10.49 -2.25
N ALA A 131 -15.33 11.59 -2.42
CA ALA A 131 -16.48 11.66 -3.33
C ALA A 131 -16.10 12.03 -4.77
N VAL A 132 -14.86 12.47 -5.01
CA VAL A 132 -14.37 12.92 -6.30
C VAL A 132 -13.30 11.98 -6.87
N SER A 133 -13.23 11.89 -8.20
CA SER A 133 -12.23 11.04 -8.88
C SER A 133 -10.81 11.60 -8.83
N VAL A 134 -10.65 12.91 -8.58
CA VAL A 134 -9.37 13.59 -8.40
C VAL A 134 -9.45 14.45 -7.15
N SER A 135 -8.67 14.11 -6.13
CA SER A 135 -8.62 14.81 -4.84
C SER A 135 -7.21 15.28 -4.52
N ARG A 136 -7.12 16.34 -3.72
CA ARG A 136 -5.88 16.65 -2.98
C ARG A 136 -5.54 15.48 -2.05
N TRP A 137 -4.25 15.30 -1.80
CA TRP A 137 -3.74 14.30 -0.88
C TRP A 137 -3.21 14.97 0.40
N ARG A 138 -3.40 14.29 1.52
CA ARG A 138 -2.90 14.69 2.84
C ARG A 138 -1.90 13.65 3.32
N LEU A 139 -0.71 14.11 3.68
CA LEU A 139 0.30 13.34 4.37
C LEU A 139 0.32 13.74 5.85
N THR A 140 0.28 12.76 6.73
CA THR A 140 0.55 12.92 8.15
C THR A 140 1.65 11.95 8.57
N VAL A 141 2.48 12.39 9.51
CA VAL A 141 3.51 11.57 10.13
C VAL A 141 3.26 11.63 11.64
N ASP A 142 3.18 10.51 12.35
CA ASP A 142 2.96 10.41 13.80
C ASP A 142 1.69 11.08 14.37
N GLY A 143 0.68 11.35 13.54
CA GLY A 143 -0.59 11.98 13.95
C GLY A 143 -0.74 13.41 13.47
#